data_AF-A0A962Z721-F1
#
_entry.id   AF-A0A962Z721-F1
#
_cell.length_a   1.000
_cell.length_b   1.000
_cell.length_c   1.000
_cell.angle_alpha   90.00
_cell.angle_beta   90.00
_cell.angle_gamma   90.00
#
_symmetry.space_group_name_H-M   'P 1'
#
loop_
_entity.id
_entity.type
_entity.pdbx_description
1 polymer ?
#
loop_
_entity_poly.entity_id
_entity_poly.type
_entity_poly.pdbx_seq_one_letter_code
_entity_poly.pdbx_strand_id
1 'polypeptide(L)'
;FLDGRLPALPGEKPTINDWADHITTLFPEARLKRYIEMRGADGGPWRNLCALPALWVGILYHQRSLDVAYNLIKDWTLEEHQMLRREVPRTGLATPFREGTVGDMAARMLSCAEAGLEARNRPDWDGQTDER
;
A
#
# COMPACT_ATOMS: atom_id res chain seq x y z
N PHE A 1 -15.17 -7.77 -28.32
CA PHE A 1 -15.09 -8.59 -27.11
C PHE A 1 -16.34 -8.42 -26.26
N LEU A 2 -16.58 -7.25 -25.63
CA LEU A 2 -17.79 -7.03 -24.80
C LEU A 2 -19.11 -7.33 -25.53
N ASP A 3 -19.23 -6.90 -26.80
CA ASP A 3 -20.44 -7.12 -27.60
C ASP A 3 -20.47 -8.47 -28.36
N GLY A 4 -19.57 -9.42 -28.07
CA GLY A 4 -19.49 -10.67 -28.84
C GLY A 4 -18.93 -10.53 -30.26
N ARG A 5 -18.44 -9.34 -30.63
CA ARG A 5 -17.97 -9.01 -31.98
C ARG A 5 -16.45 -9.12 -32.14
N LEU A 6 -15.77 -9.97 -31.37
CA LEU A 6 -14.32 -10.14 -31.53
C LEU A 6 -14.05 -11.05 -32.74
N PRO A 7 -13.29 -10.62 -33.77
CA PRO A 7 -13.08 -11.45 -34.98
C PRO A 7 -12.42 -12.81 -34.69
N ALA A 8 -11.50 -12.85 -33.71
CA ALA A 8 -10.80 -14.08 -33.32
C ALA A 8 -11.67 -15.06 -32.51
N LEU A 9 -12.77 -14.59 -31.91
CA LEU A 9 -13.70 -15.36 -31.09
C LEU A 9 -15.13 -14.84 -31.29
N PRO A 10 -15.78 -15.13 -32.43
CA PRO A 10 -17.11 -14.61 -32.73
C PRO A 10 -18.18 -15.17 -31.78
N GLY A 11 -19.06 -14.32 -31.27
CA GLY A 11 -20.15 -14.69 -30.36
C GLY A 11 -19.76 -14.77 -28.88
N GLU A 12 -18.47 -14.91 -28.58
CA GLU A 12 -17.97 -15.03 -27.20
C GLU A 12 -18.07 -13.71 -26.42
N LYS A 13 -18.61 -13.77 -25.21
CA LYS A 13 -18.71 -12.63 -24.28
C LYS A 13 -17.88 -12.89 -23.03
N PRO A 14 -17.28 -11.85 -22.42
CA PRO A 14 -16.50 -12.01 -21.20
C PRO A 14 -17.35 -12.53 -20.05
N THR A 15 -16.72 -13.40 -19.27
CA THR A 15 -17.19 -13.92 -17.99
C THR A 15 -16.61 -13.11 -16.83
N ILE A 16 -17.07 -13.40 -15.62
CA ILE A 16 -16.46 -12.84 -14.40
C ILE A 16 -15.01 -13.33 -14.19
N ASN A 17 -14.64 -14.48 -14.75
CA ASN A 17 -13.28 -14.99 -14.69
C ASN A 17 -12.37 -14.18 -15.62
N ASP A 18 -12.84 -13.84 -16.83
CA ASP A 18 -12.11 -12.95 -17.74
C ASP A 18 -11.89 -11.58 -17.10
N TRP A 19 -12.84 -11.08 -16.30
CA TRP A 19 -12.66 -9.88 -15.51
C TRP A 19 -11.60 -10.03 -14.41
N ALA A 20 -11.63 -11.14 -13.66
CA ALA A 20 -10.64 -11.41 -12.62
C ALA A 20 -9.21 -11.54 -13.20
N ASP A 21 -9.09 -12.15 -14.37
CA ASP A 21 -7.85 -12.25 -15.13
C ASP A 21 -7.41 -10.89 -15.64
N HIS A 22 -8.32 -10.11 -16.21
CA HIS A 22 -8.04 -8.75 -16.67
C HIS A 22 -7.52 -7.84 -15.55
N ILE A 23 -8.14 -7.86 -14.36
CA ILE A 23 -7.64 -7.07 -13.22
C ILE A 23 -6.22 -7.49 -12.80
N THR A 24 -5.82 -8.74 -13.03
CA THR A 24 -4.47 -9.22 -12.72
C THR A 24 -3.40 -8.67 -13.67
N THR A 25 -3.79 -8.09 -14.82
CA THR A 25 -2.88 -7.42 -15.76
C THR A 25 -2.64 -5.94 -15.46
N LEU A 26 -3.38 -5.37 -14.50
CA LEU A 26 -3.15 -4.00 -14.03
C LEU A 26 -2.01 -3.99 -13.01
N PHE A 27 -1.06 -3.05 -13.14
CA PHE A 27 0.09 -2.91 -12.23
C PHE A 27 0.23 -1.50 -11.62
N PRO A 28 -0.80 -0.98 -10.93
CA PRO A 28 -0.68 0.25 -10.12
C PRO A 28 0.11 0.01 -8.82
N GLU A 29 0.40 1.08 -8.06
CA GLU A 29 1.04 0.97 -6.72
C GLU A 29 0.16 0.28 -5.69
N ALA A 30 -1.15 0.51 -5.76
CA ALA A 30 -2.16 -0.17 -4.95
C ALA A 30 -3.21 -0.75 -5.89
N ARG A 31 -3.44 -2.06 -5.81
CA ARG A 31 -4.38 -2.75 -6.71
C ARG A 31 -5.59 -3.26 -5.97
N LEU A 32 -6.78 -2.88 -6.45
CA LEU A 32 -8.04 -3.35 -5.92
C LEU A 32 -8.47 -4.63 -6.66
N LYS A 33 -8.69 -5.70 -5.90
CA LYS A 33 -9.41 -6.92 -6.28
C LYS A 33 -10.58 -7.12 -5.31
N ARG A 34 -10.81 -8.35 -4.85
CA ARG A 34 -11.62 -8.62 -3.66
C ARG A 34 -10.95 -8.15 -2.35
N TYR A 35 -9.70 -7.71 -2.46
CA TYR A 35 -8.83 -7.19 -1.40
C TYR A 35 -7.92 -6.11 -2.03
N ILE A 36 -7.22 -5.35 -1.20
CA ILE A 36 -6.26 -4.33 -1.65
C ILE A 36 -4.84 -4.92 -1.57
N GLU A 37 -4.07 -4.78 -2.63
CA GLU A 37 -2.65 -5.17 -2.69
C GLU A 37 -1.77 -3.93 -2.66
N MET A 38 -0.84 -3.84 -1.71
CA MET A 38 0.21 -2.82 -1.66
C MET A 38 1.45 -3.32 -2.42
N ARG A 39 1.91 -2.57 -3.43
CA ARG A 39 2.84 -3.09 -4.46
C ARG A 39 4.13 -2.26 -4.62
N GLY A 40 4.29 -1.19 -3.86
CA GLY A 40 5.39 -0.23 -4.02
C GLY A 40 6.69 -0.54 -3.25
N ALA A 41 6.80 -1.72 -2.62
CA ALA A 41 7.97 -2.08 -1.83
C ALA A 41 8.87 -3.10 -2.56
N ASP A 42 10.18 -2.88 -2.50
CA ASP A 42 11.18 -3.81 -3.02
C ASP A 42 11.24 -5.09 -2.18
N GLY A 43 11.70 -6.17 -2.81
CA GLY A 43 12.08 -7.38 -2.07
C GLY A 43 13.28 -7.10 -1.15
N GLY A 44 13.31 -7.75 0.01
CA GLY A 44 14.38 -7.56 0.99
C GLY A 44 14.70 -8.82 1.79
N PRO A 45 15.67 -8.73 2.73
CA PRO A 45 15.97 -9.81 3.66
C PRO A 45 14.76 -10.23 4.49
N TRP A 46 14.80 -11.43 5.07
CA TRP A 46 13.68 -12.03 5.82
C TRP A 46 12.99 -11.08 6.82
N ARG A 47 13.76 -10.31 7.59
CA ARG A 47 13.20 -9.37 8.58
C ARG A 47 12.32 -8.30 7.92
N ASN A 48 12.71 -7.79 6.74
CA ASN A 48 11.96 -6.78 6.01
C ASN A 48 10.69 -7.36 5.39
N LEU A 49 10.72 -8.65 5.00
CA LEU A 49 9.53 -9.36 4.52
C LEU A 49 8.44 -9.45 5.60
N CYS A 50 8.82 -9.61 6.87
CA CYS A 50 7.89 -9.60 8.00
C CYS A 50 7.45 -8.17 8.38
N ALA A 51 8.34 -7.18 8.27
CA ALA A 51 8.04 -5.80 8.64
C ALA A 51 7.02 -5.12 7.71
N LEU A 52 7.07 -5.39 6.40
CA LEU A 52 6.16 -4.77 5.43
C LEU A 52 4.67 -5.04 5.70
N PRO A 53 4.21 -6.30 5.92
CA PRO A 53 2.82 -6.55 6.28
C PRO A 53 2.48 -5.99 7.67
N ALA A 54 3.40 -6.00 8.63
CA ALA A 54 3.18 -5.42 9.95
C ALA A 54 2.88 -3.91 9.87
N LEU A 55 3.67 -3.16 9.08
CA LEU A 55 3.46 -1.74 8.81
C LEU A 55 2.03 -1.45 8.31
N TRP A 56 1.60 -2.16 7.26
CA TRP A 56 0.26 -1.96 6.68
C TRP A 56 -0.87 -2.42 7.60
N VAL A 57 -0.67 -3.51 8.35
CA VAL A 57 -1.65 -3.99 9.32
C VAL A 57 -1.84 -3.01 10.46
N GLY A 58 -0.75 -2.43 10.98
CA GLY A 58 -0.79 -1.40 12.02
C GLY A 58 -1.57 -0.17 11.56
N ILE A 59 -1.33 0.29 10.34
CA ILE A 59 -2.01 1.48 9.81
C ILE A 59 -3.47 1.20 9.46
N LEU A 60 -3.75 0.13 8.72
CA LEU A 60 -5.04 -0.05 8.05
C LEU A 60 -6.08 -0.78 8.90
N TYR A 61 -5.67 -1.62 9.85
CA TYR A 61 -6.60 -2.49 10.60
C TYR A 61 -6.88 -1.99 12.03
N HIS A 62 -6.60 -0.71 12.29
CA HIS A 62 -7.00 0.00 13.50
C HIS A 62 -7.55 1.37 13.08
N GLN A 63 -8.83 1.64 13.38
CA GLN A 63 -9.53 2.82 12.85
C GLN A 63 -8.80 4.14 13.17
N ARG A 64 -8.30 4.29 14.40
CA ARG A 64 -7.62 5.52 14.80
C ARG A 64 -6.30 5.73 14.05
N SER A 65 -5.54 4.65 13.82
CA SER A 65 -4.31 4.71 13.02
C SER A 65 -4.64 5.07 11.57
N LEU A 66 -5.70 4.49 11.01
CA LEU A 66 -6.19 4.82 9.68
C LEU A 66 -6.58 6.30 9.56
N ASP A 67 -7.29 6.85 10.55
CA ASP A 67 -7.68 8.27 10.57
C ASP A 67 -6.47 9.19 10.67
N VAL A 68 -5.46 8.83 11.47
CA VAL A 68 -4.19 9.59 11.58
C VAL A 68 -3.45 9.58 10.25
N ALA A 69 -3.32 8.41 9.62
CA ALA A 69 -2.68 8.27 8.31
C ALA A 69 -3.45 9.05 7.23
N TYR A 70 -4.78 9.00 7.23
CA TYR A 70 -5.61 9.78 6.31
C TYR A 70 -5.39 11.29 6.52
N ASN A 71 -5.37 11.76 7.76
CA ASN A 71 -5.12 13.18 8.06
C ASN A 71 -3.73 13.66 7.64
N LEU A 72 -2.74 12.76 7.54
CA LEU A 72 -1.40 13.06 7.03
C LEU A 72 -1.38 13.35 5.52
N ILE A 73 -2.29 12.74 4.76
CA ILE A 73 -2.25 12.74 3.29
C ILE A 73 -3.47 13.39 2.61
N LYS A 74 -4.53 13.71 3.35
CA LYS A 74 -5.83 14.13 2.79
C LYS A 74 -5.81 15.40 1.94
N ASP A 75 -4.80 16.25 2.12
CA ASP A 75 -4.65 17.52 1.41
C ASP A 75 -3.57 17.46 0.32
N TRP A 76 -3.11 16.26 -0.05
CA TRP A 76 -2.11 16.10 -1.09
C TRP A 76 -2.72 16.34 -2.47
N THR A 77 -1.97 17.08 -3.28
CA THR A 77 -2.31 17.34 -4.68
C THR A 77 -1.80 16.22 -5.58
N LEU A 78 -2.39 16.11 -6.77
CA LEU A 78 -1.93 15.12 -7.76
C LEU A 78 -0.48 15.39 -8.17
N GLU A 79 -0.09 16.66 -8.26
CA GLU A 79 1.25 17.12 -8.59
C GLU A 79 2.26 16.69 -7.53
N GLU A 80 1.92 16.81 -6.24
CA GLU A 80 2.73 16.31 -5.12
C GLU A 80 2.89 14.79 -5.18
N HIS A 81 1.82 14.04 -5.44
CA HIS A 81 1.88 12.59 -5.62
C HIS A 81 2.82 12.19 -6.78
N GLN A 82 2.72 12.87 -7.92
CA GLN A 82 3.59 12.62 -9.08
C GLN A 82 5.04 12.98 -8.80
N MET A 83 5.28 14.08 -8.08
CA MET A 83 6.61 14.49 -7.64
C MET A 83 7.24 13.41 -6.77
N LEU A 84 6.55 12.95 -5.73
CA LEU A 84 7.04 11.90 -4.83
C LEU A 84 7.33 10.59 -5.60
N ARG A 85 6.44 10.18 -6.51
CA ARG A 85 6.64 9.00 -7.35
C ARG A 85 7.92 9.07 -8.18
N ARG A 86 8.30 10.26 -8.64
CA ARG A 86 9.49 10.48 -9.48
C ARG A 86 10.77 10.60 -8.66
N GLU A 87 10.72 11.29 -7.51
CA GLU A 87 11.92 11.65 -6.76
C GLU A 87 12.29 10.63 -5.67
N VAL A 88 11.33 9.97 -5.02
CA VAL A 88 11.62 8.95 -4.00
C VAL A 88 12.54 7.82 -4.50
N PRO A 89 12.39 7.30 -5.73
CA PRO A 89 13.34 6.31 -6.26
C PRO A 89 14.79 6.81 -6.39
N ARG A 90 14.99 8.13 -6.48
CA ARG A 90 16.32 8.77 -6.66
C ARG A 90 16.96 9.14 -5.33
N THR A 91 16.19 9.72 -4.42
CA THR A 91 16.69 10.32 -3.18
C THR A 91 16.18 9.66 -1.90
N GLY A 92 15.29 8.67 -2.02
CA GLY A 92 14.78 7.88 -0.91
C GLY A 92 14.14 8.75 0.17
N LEU A 93 14.45 8.44 1.44
CA LEU A 93 13.95 9.19 2.59
C LEU A 93 14.47 10.65 2.64
N ALA A 94 15.56 10.97 1.94
CA ALA A 94 16.08 12.34 1.88
C ALA A 94 15.33 13.24 0.90
N THR A 95 14.33 12.72 0.17
CA THR A 95 13.49 13.49 -0.76
C THR A 95 12.80 14.64 -0.02
N PRO A 96 13.06 15.92 -0.36
CA PRO A 96 12.38 17.05 0.26
C PRO A 96 10.89 17.05 -0.06
N PHE A 97 10.05 17.28 0.95
CA PHE A 97 8.61 17.33 0.81
C PHE A 97 7.98 18.25 1.86
N ARG A 98 7.30 19.31 1.40
CA ARG A 98 6.71 20.36 2.25
C ARG A 98 7.74 20.91 3.25
N GLU A 99 7.44 20.91 4.55
CA GLU A 99 8.29 21.47 5.61
C GLU A 99 9.41 20.51 6.10
N GLY A 100 9.68 19.42 5.37
CA GLY A 100 10.72 18.46 5.76
C GLY A 100 11.09 17.51 4.63
N THR A 101 11.27 16.24 4.99
CA THR A 101 11.64 15.16 4.08
C THR A 101 10.62 14.02 4.11
N VAL A 102 10.68 13.15 3.12
CA VAL A 102 9.95 11.89 3.12
C VAL A 102 10.32 11.03 4.34
N GLY A 103 11.54 11.14 4.87
CA GLY A 103 11.98 10.51 6.11
C GLY A 103 11.17 10.95 7.33
N ASP A 104 10.91 12.26 7.48
CA ASP A 104 10.10 12.81 8.59
C ASP A 104 8.67 12.29 8.53
N MET A 105 8.12 12.18 7.31
CA MET A 105 6.82 11.58 7.07
C MET A 105 6.81 10.07 7.35
N ALA A 106 7.85 9.35 6.94
CA ALA A 106 7.99 7.92 7.19
C ALA A 106 8.10 7.60 8.68
N ALA A 107 8.78 8.44 9.47
CA ALA A 107 8.82 8.31 10.92
C ALA A 107 7.42 8.45 11.54
N ARG A 108 6.63 9.44 11.10
CA ARG A 108 5.23 9.60 11.54
C ARG A 108 4.35 8.42 11.15
N MET A 109 4.58 7.87 9.95
CA MET A 109 3.89 6.66 9.47
C MET A 109 4.27 5.44 10.32
N LEU A 110 5.53 5.29 10.71
CA LEU A 110 6.01 4.22 11.58
C LEU A 110 5.35 4.27 12.96
N SER A 111 5.37 5.43 13.63
CA SER A 111 4.70 5.59 14.93
C SER A 111 3.19 5.32 14.87
N CYS A 112 2.55 5.62 13.74
CA CYS A 112 1.14 5.30 13.52
C CYS A 112 0.90 3.79 13.41
N ALA A 113 1.82 3.08 12.75
CA ALA A 113 1.76 1.63 12.61
C ALA A 113 2.00 0.93 13.96
N GLU A 114 3.00 1.34 14.72
CA GLU A 114 3.30 0.84 16.08
C GLU A 114 2.07 0.94 16.98
N ALA A 115 1.48 2.14 17.10
CA ALA A 115 0.27 2.36 17.88
C ALA A 115 -0.91 1.49 17.43
N GLY A 116 -1.01 1.20 16.13
CA GLY A 116 -2.04 0.32 15.59
C GLY A 116 -1.81 -1.15 15.89
N LEU A 117 -0.56 -1.61 15.87
CA LEU A 117 -0.18 -2.97 16.23
C LEU A 117 -0.38 -3.22 17.72
N GLU A 118 0.05 -2.29 18.57
CA GLU A 118 -0.20 -2.30 20.02
C GLU A 118 -1.71 -2.39 20.32
N ALA A 119 -2.51 -1.52 19.71
CA ALA A 119 -3.96 -1.50 19.91
C ALA A 119 -4.66 -2.80 19.46
N ARG A 120 -4.11 -3.48 18.45
CA ARG A 120 -4.63 -4.78 18.00
C ARG A 120 -4.36 -5.91 18.99
N ASN A 121 -3.34 -5.75 19.84
CA ASN A 121 -2.97 -6.68 20.91
C ASN A 121 -2.98 -8.15 20.46
N ARG A 122 -2.35 -8.42 19.30
CA ARG A 122 -2.16 -9.77 18.78
C ARG A 122 -0.68 -10.10 18.85
N PRO A 123 -0.25 -10.86 19.87
CA PRO A 123 1.14 -11.19 20.02
C PRO A 123 1.59 -12.11 18.88
N ASP A 124 2.89 -12.09 18.63
CA ASP A 124 3.51 -13.03 17.71
C ASP A 124 3.42 -14.47 18.26
N TRP A 125 3.87 -15.43 17.45
CA TRP A 125 3.86 -16.85 17.80
C TRP A 125 4.65 -17.20 19.07
N ASP A 126 5.51 -16.30 19.54
CA ASP A 126 6.29 -16.40 20.77
C ASP A 126 5.68 -15.64 21.97
N GLY A 127 4.52 -15.00 21.79
CA GLY A 127 3.85 -14.26 22.85
C GLY A 127 4.37 -12.84 23.09
N GLN A 128 5.33 -12.36 22.29
CA GLN A 128 5.85 -10.99 22.42
C GLN A 128 5.00 -10.01 21.60
N THR A 129 4.71 -8.84 22.19
CA THR A 129 4.36 -7.62 21.46
C THR A 129 5.67 -6.89 21.19
N ASP A 130 5.84 -6.34 19.99
CA ASP A 130 7.09 -5.85 19.40
C ASP A 130 7.65 -4.58 20.10
N GLU A 131 7.94 -4.68 21.41
CA GLU A 131 8.64 -3.68 22.21
C GLU A 131 10.00 -4.25 22.64
N ARG A 132 11.05 -3.90 21.90
CA ARG A 132 12.44 -3.95 22.39
C ARG A 132 13.25 -2.77 21.89
#